data_AF-A4NZG8-F1
#
_entry.id   AF-A4NZG8-F1
#
_cell.length_a   1.000
_cell.length_b   1.000
_cell.length_c   1.000
_cell.angle_alpha   90.00
_cell.angle_beta   90.00
_cell.angle_gamma   90.00
#
_symmetry.space_group_name_H-M   'P 1'
#
loop_
_entity.id
_entity.type
_entity.pdbx_description
1 polymer ?
#
loop_
_entity_poly.entity_id
_entity_poly.type
_entity_poly.pdbx_seq_one_letter_code
_entity_poly.pdbx_strand_id
1 'polypeptide(L)' 'MKVYLVGGAVRDQLLGLPVKDRDWIVVGTDPATLLSLGYQQVGKDFPVFLNPKNKRRICTCPNRT' A
#
# COMPACT_ATOMS: atom_id res chain seq x y z
N MET A 1 2.71 8.61 -9.46
CA MET A 1 2.76 7.72 -8.28
C MET A 1 3.88 6.73 -8.45
N LYS A 2 4.79 6.62 -7.46
CA LYS A 2 5.71 5.48 -7.37
C LYS A 2 5.11 4.48 -6.38
N VAL A 3 4.99 3.22 -6.79
CA VAL A 3 4.42 2.16 -5.95
C VAL A 3 5.51 1.13 -5.68
N TYR A 4 5.78 0.85 -4.42
CA TYR A 4 6.78 -0.10 -3.96
C TYR A 4 6.09 -1.29 -3.32
N LEU A 5 6.49 -2.49 -3.71
CA LEU A 5 6.10 -3.71 -3.01
C LEU A 5 6.95 -3.79 -1.73
N VAL A 6 6.30 -4.02 -0.60
CA VAL A 6 6.98 -4.12 0.70
C VAL A 6 6.50 -5.34 1.49
N GLY A 7 7.18 -5.63 2.59
CA GLY A 7 6.74 -6.63 3.56
C GLY A 7 7.03 -8.07 3.14
N GLY A 8 6.12 -8.98 3.54
CA GLY A 8 6.30 -10.43 3.37
C GLY A 8 6.43 -10.86 1.92
N ALA A 9 5.79 -10.14 0.99
CA ALA A 9 5.89 -10.43 -0.44
C ALA A 9 7.32 -10.40 -0.98
N VAL A 10 8.12 -9.42 -0.54
CA VAL A 10 9.52 -9.28 -1.00
C VAL A 10 10.36 -10.41 -0.43
N ARG A 11 10.20 -10.70 0.87
CA ARG A 11 10.90 -11.80 1.53
C ARG A 11 10.56 -13.13 0.88
N ASP A 12 9.28 -13.43 0.73
CA ASP A 12 8.81 -14.71 0.21
C ASP A 12 9.24 -14.87 -1.26
N GLN A 13 9.23 -13.79 -2.04
CA GLN A 13 9.78 -13.78 -3.40
C GLN A 13 11.29 -14.05 -3.44
N LEU A 14 12.07 -13.47 -2.52
CA LEU A 14 13.52 -13.72 -2.41
C LEU A 14 13.83 -15.15 -1.94
N LEU A 15 12.95 -15.74 -1.11
CA LEU A 15 13.06 -17.11 -0.64
C LEU A 15 12.46 -18.14 -1.61
N GLY A 16 11.88 -17.72 -2.74
CA GLY A 16 11.22 -18.60 -3.70
C GLY A 16 9.91 -19.23 -3.19
N LEU A 17 9.32 -18.67 -2.13
CA LEU A 17 8.07 -19.13 -1.55
C LEU A 17 6.86 -18.51 -2.26
N PRO A 18 5.70 -19.20 -2.28
CA PRO A 18 4.48 -18.65 -2.86
C PRO A 18 4.00 -17.43 -2.07
N VAL A 19 4.06 -16.26 -2.71
CA VAL A 19 3.60 -14.98 -2.15
C VAL A 19 2.08 -14.98 -2.01
N LYS A 20 1.58 -14.98 -0.77
CA LYS A 20 0.14 -14.97 -0.46
C LYS A 20 -0.43 -13.56 -0.39
N ASP A 21 0.29 -12.65 0.26
CA ASP A 21 -0.14 -11.27 0.47
C ASP A 21 0.88 -10.30 -0.12
N ARG A 22 0.37 -9.27 -0.80
CA ARG A 22 1.19 -8.20 -1.40
C ARG A 22 0.78 -6.86 -0.82
N ASP A 23 1.63 -6.34 0.06
CA ASP A 23 1.48 -5.00 0.62
C ASP A 23 2.24 -3.98 -0.23
N TRP A 24 1.58 -2.88 -0.55
CA TRP A 24 2.13 -1.84 -1.40
C TRP A 24 2.27 -0.54 -0.63
N ILE A 25 3.31 0.23 -0.94
CA ILE A 25 3.46 1.61 -0.48
C ILE A 25 3.47 2.53 -1.68
N VAL A 26 2.65 3.56 -1.63
CA VAL A 26 2.66 4.65 -2.60
C VAL A 26 3.43 5.83 -2.02
N VAL A 27 4.48 6.24 -2.72
CA VAL A 27 5.33 7.38 -2.35
C VAL A 27 4.98 8.59 -3.21
N GLY A 28 4.94 9.76 -2.57
CA GLY A 28 4.65 11.03 -3.25
C GLY A 28 3.16 11.22 -3.56
N THR A 29 2.27 10.64 -2.75
CA THR A 29 0.84 10.91 -2.81
C THR A 29 0.30 11.19 -1.42
N ASP A 30 -0.60 12.16 -1.35
CA ASP A 30 -1.33 12.53 -0.15
C ASP A 30 -2.49 11.54 0.11
N PRO A 31 -2.71 11.13 1.37
CA PRO A 31 -3.95 10.50 1.84
C PRO A 31 -5.24 11.03 1.18
N ALA A 32 -5.39 12.35 1.06
CA ALA A 32 -6.57 12.99 0.50
C ALA A 32 -6.82 12.58 -0.96
N THR A 33 -5.76 12.42 -1.75
CA THR A 33 -5.87 11.97 -3.14
C THR A 33 -6.40 10.54 -3.23
N LEU A 34 -5.96 9.63 -2.34
CA LEU A 34 -6.47 8.26 -2.31
C LEU A 34 -7.93 8.20 -1.87
N LEU A 35 -8.33 9.04 -0.91
CA LEU A 35 -9.73 9.16 -0.52
C LEU A 35 -10.60 9.65 -1.69
N SER A 36 -10.16 10.67 -2.44
CA SER A 36 -10.85 11.14 -3.65
C SER A 36 -10.93 10.08 -4.75
N LEU A 37 -9.95 9.18 -4.82
CA LEU A 37 -9.96 8.03 -5.74
C LEU A 37 -10.87 6.88 -5.26
N GLY A 38 -11.54 7.03 -4.12
CA GLY A 38 -12.46 6.04 -3.56
C GLY A 38 -11.77 4.90 -2.82
N TYR A 39 -10.51 5.08 -2.39
CA TYR A 39 -9.86 4.13 -1.51
C TYR A 39 -10.40 4.27 -0.08
N GLN A 40 -10.60 3.14 0.59
CA GLN A 40 -11.11 3.12 1.95
C GLN A 40 -9.96 3.10 2.94
N GLN A 41 -9.86 4.10 3.82
CA GLN A 41 -8.88 4.06 4.89
C GLN A 41 -9.24 2.94 5.90
N VAL A 42 -8.26 2.13 6.27
CA VAL A 42 -8.37 1.04 7.23
C VAL A 42 -7.34 1.28 8.34
N GLY A 43 -7.82 1.52 9.56
CA GLY A 43 -6.95 1.80 10.70
C GLY A 43 -6.91 3.27 11.07
N LYS A 44 -6.75 3.51 12.38
CA LYS A 44 -6.85 4.84 12.99
C LYS A 44 -5.47 5.51 13.13
N ASP A 45 -4.44 4.71 13.37
CA ASP A 45 -3.09 5.19 13.72
C ASP A 45 -2.11 5.22 12.53
N PHE A 46 -2.42 4.49 11.45
CA PHE A 46 -1.61 4.46 10.23
C PHE A 46 -2.47 4.68 8.98
N PRO A 47 -2.00 5.49 8.01
CA PRO A 47 -2.72 5.77 6.77
C PRO A 47 -2.62 4.58 5.81
N VAL A 48 -3.29 3.49 6.15
CA VAL A 48 -3.47 2.32 5.29
C VAL A 48 -4.79 2.47 4.55
N PHE A 49 -4.75 2.21 3.25
CA PHE A 49 -5.87 2.32 2.34
C PHE A 49 -6.13 0.98 1.68
N LEU A 50 -7.39 0.63 1.53
CA LEU A 50 -7.85 -0.56 0.85
C LEU A 50 -8.45 -0.17 -0.50
N ASN A 51 -8.00 -0.83 -1.56
CA ASN A 51 -8.58 -0.65 -2.88
C ASN A 51 -9.90 -1.43 -2.97
N PRO A 52 -11.03 -0.77 -3.33
CA PRO A 52 -12.34 -1.42 -3.39
C PRO A 52 -12.43 -2.49 -4.50
N LYS A 53 -11.63 -2.39 -5.57
CA LYS A 53 -11.72 -3.29 -6.73
C LYS A 53 -10.98 -4.60 -6.56
N ASN A 54 -9.85 -4.60 -5.84
CA ASN A 54 -8.96 -5.76 -5.77
C ASN A 54 -8.56 -6.14 -4.34
N LYS A 55 -9.15 -5.49 -3.32
CA LYS A 55 -8.85 -5.69 -1.89
C LYS A 55 -7.37 -5.58 -1.54
N ARG A 56 -6.55 -4.91 -2.35
CA ARG A 56 -5.13 -4.67 -2.05
C ARG A 56 -4.97 -3.57 -1.03
N ARG A 57 -4.03 -3.76 -0.12
CA ARG A 57 -3.64 -2.80 0.90
C ARG A 57 -2.51 -1.91 0.37
N ILE A 58 -2.68 -0.61 0.57
CA ILE A 58 -1.76 0.42 0.13
C ILE A 58 -1.52 1.39 1.27
N CYS A 59 -0.26 1.67 1.61
CA CYS A 59 0.07 2.74 2.56
C CYS A 59 0.59 3.96 1.81
N THR A 60 0.28 5.17 2.28
CA THR A 60 0.89 6.39 1.75
C THR A 60 2.11 6.77 2.55
N CYS A 61 3.21 7.07 1.86
CA CYS A 61 4.32 7.81 2.43
C CYS A 61 4.39 9.19 1.76
N PRO A 62 4.06 10.28 2.48
CA PRO A 62 4.30 11.62 1.96
C PRO A 62 5.81 11.78 1.74
N ASN A 63 6.21 12.37 0.61
CA ASN A 63 7.60 12.77 0.41
C ASN A 63 7.93 13.83 1.45
N ARG A 64 8.57 13.44 2.56
CA ARG A 64 9.35 14.40 3.34
C ARG A 64 10.60 14.69 2.52
N THR A 65 10.65 15.88 1.93
CA THR A 65 11.90 16.53 1.55
C THR A 65 12.82 16.64 2.75
#